data_AF-A0A1Y5PA03-F1
#
_entry.id   AF-A0A1Y5PA03-F1
#
_cell.length_a   1.000
_cell.length_b   1.000
_cell.length_c   1.000
_cell.angle_alpha   90.00
_cell.angle_beta   90.00
_cell.angle_gamma   90.00
#
_symmetry.space_group_name_H-M   'P 1'
#
loop_
_entity.id
_entity.type
_entity.pdbx_description
1 polymer ?
#
loop_
_entity_poly.entity_id
_entity_poly.type
_entity_poly.pdbx_seq_one_letter_code
_entity_poly.pdbx_strand_id
1 'polypeptide(L)' 'MAAVVSEAGSRLHIDWTRCDGRGLCTELLPDVFTRDDWGYPLARDGSREPAIPPEAAKFAKAAVKRCPRLALRLLD' A
#
# COMPACT_ATOMS: atom_id res chain seq x y z
N MET A 1 13.62 19.89 -5.85
CA MET A 1 12.35 20.49 -5.40
C MET A 1 11.21 19.55 -5.76
N ALA A 2 10.78 18.72 -4.82
CA ALA A 2 9.40 18.23 -4.67
C ALA A 2 9.19 18.11 -3.17
N ALA A 3 8.21 18.86 -2.68
CA ALA A 3 8.01 19.18 -1.29
C ALA A 3 7.36 18.01 -0.54
N VAL A 4 7.85 17.85 0.70
CA VAL A 4 7.21 17.28 1.89
C VAL A 4 5.70 17.00 1.81
N VAL A 5 5.31 15.82 2.29
CA VAL A 5 4.04 15.63 3.00
C VAL A 5 4.31 14.89 4.30
N SER A 6 4.64 15.66 5.33
CA SER A 6 4.48 15.26 6.73
C SER A 6 3.29 16.00 7.32
N GLU A 7 2.14 15.34 7.34
CA GLU A 7 1.09 15.48 8.36
C GLU A 7 0.53 14.07 8.57
N ALA A 8 1.11 13.32 9.51
CA ALA A 8 0.71 11.98 9.99
C ALA A 8 -0.14 11.13 9.01
N GLY A 9 0.38 10.92 7.80
CA GLY A 9 -0.24 10.05 6.81
C GLY A 9 0.15 8.62 7.15
N SER A 10 -0.83 7.77 7.49
CA SER A 10 -0.58 6.37 7.81
C SER A 10 0.25 5.71 6.70
N ARG A 11 1.25 4.92 7.06
CA ARG A 11 2.05 4.15 6.09
C ARG A 11 1.43 2.78 5.89
N LEU A 12 1.52 2.21 4.70
CA LEU A 12 1.03 0.85 4.44
C LEU A 12 2.20 -0.13 4.40
N HIS A 13 2.18 -1.11 5.31
CA HIS A 13 3.15 -2.20 5.35
C HIS A 13 2.60 -3.44 4.66
N ILE A 14 3.47 -4.11 3.88
CA ILE A 14 3.19 -5.39 3.24
C ILE A 14 4.10 -6.47 3.82
N ASP A 15 3.48 -7.47 4.44
CA ASP A 15 4.14 -8.70 4.87
C ASP A 15 4.31 -9.64 3.67
N TRP A 16 5.47 -9.55 3.04
CA TRP A 16 5.86 -10.33 1.87
C TRP A 16 5.89 -11.84 2.10
N THR A 17 6.04 -12.30 3.34
CA THR A 17 6.02 -13.73 3.66
C THR A 17 4.60 -14.32 3.61
N ARG A 18 3.58 -13.47 3.72
CA ARG A 18 2.16 -13.84 3.66
C ARG A 18 1.50 -13.45 2.35
N CYS A 19 2.01 -12.41 1.69
CA CYS A 19 1.51 -11.91 0.43
C CYS A 19 1.65 -12.98 -0.65
N ASP A 20 0.61 -13.13 -1.45
CA ASP A 20 0.51 -14.13 -2.51
C ASP A 20 0.11 -13.45 -3.84
N GLY A 21 0.53 -12.19 -4.01
CA GLY A 21 0.32 -11.41 -5.23
C GLY A 21 -1.15 -11.27 -5.68
N ARG A 22 -2.14 -11.13 -4.77
CA ARG A 22 -3.57 -11.13 -5.17
C ARG A 22 -4.06 -9.88 -5.89
N GLY A 23 -3.28 -8.79 -5.90
CA GLY A 23 -3.58 -7.57 -6.68
C GLY A 23 -4.63 -6.61 -6.11
N LEU A 24 -5.45 -7.00 -5.12
CA LEU A 24 -6.49 -6.09 -4.62
C LEU A 24 -5.96 -4.76 -4.05
N CYS A 25 -4.77 -4.76 -3.45
CA CYS A 25 -4.14 -3.54 -2.97
C CYS A 25 -3.74 -2.60 -4.13
N THR A 26 -3.24 -3.12 -5.25
CA THR A 26 -2.87 -2.32 -6.42
C THR A 26 -4.11 -1.74 -7.10
N GLU A 27 -5.24 -2.47 -7.11
CA GLU A 27 -6.51 -1.98 -7.64
C GLU A 27 -7.14 -0.87 -6.78
N LEU A 28 -7.03 -0.98 -5.45
CA LEU A 28 -7.60 0.01 -4.53
C LEU A 28 -6.70 1.25 -4.37
N LEU A 29 -5.40 1.11 -4.58
CA LEU A 29 -4.40 2.16 -4.41
C LEU A 29 -3.48 2.25 -5.64
N PRO A 30 -4.04 2.53 -6.83
CA PRO A 30 -3.26 2.53 -8.08
C PRO A 30 -2.21 3.65 -8.14
N ASP A 31 -2.40 4.74 -7.40
CA ASP A 31 -1.45 5.85 -7.29
C ASP A 31 -0.30 5.58 -6.30
N VAL A 32 -0.46 4.57 -5.43
CA VAL A 32 0.56 4.22 -4.41
C VAL A 32 1.33 2.97 -4.82
N PHE A 33 0.62 1.98 -5.38
CA PHE A 33 1.20 0.72 -5.78
C PHE A 33 1.09 0.48 -7.28
N THR A 34 2.10 -0.18 -7.81
CA THR A 34 2.10 -0.86 -9.10
C THR A 34 2.26 -2.36 -8.87
N ARG A 35 2.29 -3.12 -9.94
CA ARG A 35 2.56 -4.56 -9.92
C ARG A 35 3.88 -4.84 -10.63
N ASP A 36 4.65 -5.78 -10.11
CA ASP A 36 5.79 -6.35 -10.83
C ASP A 36 5.36 -7.43 -11.84
N ASP A 37 6.33 -7.97 -12.56
CA ASP A 37 6.15 -9.05 -13.53
C ASP A 37 5.60 -10.35 -12.93
N TRP A 38 5.72 -10.54 -11.61
CA TRP A 38 5.20 -11.70 -10.89
C TRP A 38 3.85 -11.47 -10.22
N GLY A 39 3.30 -10.26 -10.33
CA GLY A 39 2.00 -9.93 -9.78
C GLY A 39 2.03 -9.41 -8.34
N TYR A 40 3.20 -9.08 -7.81
CA TYR A 40 3.38 -8.60 -6.45
C TYR A 40 3.31 -7.05 -6.39
N PRO A 41 2.73 -6.48 -5.31
CA PRO A 41 2.50 -5.04 -5.18
C PRO A 41 3.78 -4.26 -4.86
N LEU A 42 4.34 -3.54 -5.83
CA LEU A 42 5.48 -2.64 -5.59
C LEU A 42 5.02 -1.22 -5.30
N ALA A 43 5.61 -0.57 -4.29
CA ALA A 43 5.39 0.85 -4.05
C ALA A 43 5.98 1.68 -5.19
N ARG A 44 5.23 2.65 -5.71
CA ARG A 44 5.69 3.51 -6.81
C ARG A 44 6.87 4.39 -6.44
N ASP A 45 6.92 4.80 -5.18
CA ASP A 45 8.02 5.60 -4.61
C ASP A 45 9.27 4.75 -4.30
N GLY A 46 9.23 3.42 -4.49
CA GLY A 46 10.33 2.52 -4.13
C GLY A 46 10.50 2.28 -2.62
N SER A 47 9.74 3.00 -1.79
CA SER A 47 9.70 2.82 -0.34
C SER A 47 9.11 1.47 0.07
N ARG A 48 9.69 0.84 1.10
CA ARG A 48 9.17 -0.42 1.68
C ARG A 48 7.77 -0.26 2.29
N GLU A 49 7.49 0.91 2.83
CA GLU A 49 6.23 1.28 3.46
C GLU A 49 5.79 2.64 2.90
N PRO A 50 5.08 2.67 1.76
CA PRO A 50 4.67 3.94 1.17
C PRO A 50 3.71 4.69 2.09
N ALA A 51 3.88 6.01 2.13
CA ALA A 51 2.94 6.91 2.79
C ALA A 51 1.60 6.88 2.05
N ILE A 52 0.51 6.79 2.80
CA ILE A 52 -0.84 6.88 2.25
C ILE A 52 -1.32 8.32 2.43
N PRO A 53 -1.66 9.02 1.32
CA PRO A 53 -2.22 10.34 1.45
C PRO A 53 -3.63 10.28 2.06
N PRO A 54 -4.08 11.35 2.73
CA PRO A 54 -5.34 11.35 3.47
C PRO A 54 -6.56 11.01 2.61
N GLU A 55 -6.61 11.44 1.33
CA GLU A 55 -7.69 11.04 0.42
C GLU A 55 -7.75 9.53 0.13
N ALA A 56 -6.62 8.84 0.20
CA ALA A 56 -6.49 7.41 -0.05
C ALA A 56 -6.67 6.54 1.19
N ALA A 57 -6.74 7.14 2.39
CA ALA A 57 -6.82 6.42 3.66
C ALA A 57 -8.02 5.45 3.74
N LYS A 58 -9.17 5.81 3.16
CA LYS A 58 -10.35 4.93 3.09
C LYS A 58 -10.08 3.67 2.26
N PHE A 59 -9.35 3.81 1.16
CA PHE A 59 -9.01 2.70 0.28
C PHE A 59 -7.93 1.81 0.90
N ALA A 60 -6.96 2.40 1.61
CA ALA A 60 -5.96 1.65 2.35
C ALA A 60 -6.59 0.80 3.47
N LYS A 61 -7.52 1.36 4.24
CA LYS A 61 -8.30 0.61 5.24
C LYS A 61 -9.09 -0.54 4.59
N ALA A 62 -9.71 -0.29 3.43
CA ALA A 62 -10.42 -1.32 2.68
C ALA A 62 -9.48 -2.43 2.18
N ALA A 63 -8.28 -2.07 1.70
CA ALA A 63 -7.26 -3.02 1.25
C ALA A 63 -6.81 -3.93 2.40
N VAL A 64 -6.53 -3.36 3.58
CA VAL A 64 -6.20 -4.13 4.80
C VAL A 64 -7.31 -5.11 5.15
N LYS A 65 -8.57 -4.64 5.21
CA LYS A 65 -9.72 -5.48 5.58
C LYS A 65 -10.03 -6.59 4.58
N ARG A 66 -9.77 -6.36 3.29
CA ARG A 66 -10.13 -7.30 2.21
C ARG A 66 -8.97 -8.21 1.79
N CYS A 67 -7.76 -8.02 2.33
CA CYS A 67 -6.64 -8.90 2.03
C CYS A 67 -6.89 -10.31 2.59
N PRO A 68 -7.09 -11.34 1.74
CA PRO A 68 -7.43 -12.69 2.21
C PRO A 68 -6.31 -13.36 2.99
N ARG A 69 -5.07 -12.89 2.81
CA ARG A 69 -3.87 -13.39 3.51
C ARG A 69 -3.52 -12.59 4.76
N LEU A 70 -4.25 -11.51 5.04
CA LEU A 70 -3.94 -10.57 6.14
C LEU A 70 -2.47 -10.10 6.09
N ALA A 71 -1.97 -9.86 4.87
CA ALA A 71 -0.59 -9.44 4.61
C ALA A 71 -0.40 -7.92 4.73
N LEU A 72 -1.49 -7.15 4.76
CA LEU A 72 -1.44 -5.68 4.79
C LEU A 72 -1.68 -5.16 6.20
N ARG A 73 -0.94 -4.11 6.60
CA ARG A 73 -1.14 -3.38 7.86
C ARG A 73 -0.98 -1.89 7.63
N LEU A 74 -1.80 -1.09 8.30
CA LEU A 74 -1.57 0.34 8.42
C LEU A 74 -0.69 0.60 9.64
N LEU A 75 0.33 1.42 9.44
CA LEU A 75 1.21 1.95 10.47
C LEU A 75 0.84 3.42 10.68
N ASP A 76 0.74 3.83 11.94
CA ASP A 76 0.59 5.24 12.34
C ASP A 76 1.98 5.89 12.46
#